data_AF-A0A554J2C3-F1
#
_entry.id   AF-A0A554J2C3-F1
#
_cell.length_a   1.000
_cell.length_b   1.000
_cell.length_c   1.000
_cell.angle_alpha   90.00
_cell.angle_beta   90.00
_cell.angle_gamma   90.00
#
_symmetry.space_group_name_H-M   'P 1'
#
loop_
_entity.id
_entity.type
_entity.pdbx_description
1 polymer ?
#
loop_
_entity_poly.entity_id
_entity_poly.type
_entity_poly.pdbx_seq_one_letter_code
_entity_poly.pdbx_strand_id
1 'polypeptide(L)'
;MQTIIKLIGTNHLGERSYYRKIRQILHECTLVLHENLPLETRDDLQEDLIEYRASMSKSPLTEAFLSAISAYFMATNLYFSNTMTRESAAFQNEISHRSWLRITSIAWEDSERHLIEKCSQLSRDRKTEVLNYVKQALEVIEKRLYTREEYAHAFVFFWADESMRSIFDGILTNNACMQILNIHLEKQTRGCIGIKFGAAHISKLRNSLEAKGFVHRKSIKLCCVAYS
;
A
#
# COMPACT_ATOMS: atom_id res chain seq x y z
N MET A 1 -17.30 -28.42 0.62
CA MET A 1 -17.38 -26.95 0.75
C MET A 1 -16.19 -26.33 0.03
N GLN A 2 -16.42 -25.29 -0.75
CA GLN A 2 -15.38 -24.60 -1.51
C GLN A 2 -14.78 -23.51 -0.61
N THR A 3 -13.57 -23.73 -0.09
CA THR A 3 -12.85 -22.71 0.68
C THR A 3 -12.45 -21.59 -0.26
N ILE A 4 -12.87 -20.36 0.03
CA ILE A 4 -12.47 -19.14 -0.67
C ILE A 4 -11.61 -18.34 0.31
N ILE A 5 -10.30 -18.44 0.19
CA ILE A 5 -9.38 -17.56 0.92
C ILE A 5 -9.28 -16.30 0.09
N LYS A 6 -9.57 -15.09 0.62
CA LYS A 6 -9.20 -13.81 -0.01
C LYS A 6 -8.35 -12.94 0.89
N LEU A 7 -7.10 -12.81 0.49
CA LEU A 7 -6.11 -11.96 1.14
C LEU A 7 -6.37 -10.50 0.77
N ILE A 8 -6.29 -9.57 1.74
CA ILE A 8 -6.31 -8.12 1.53
C ILE A 8 -5.04 -7.54 2.15
N GLY A 9 -4.16 -7.03 1.31
CA GLY A 9 -3.07 -6.20 1.79
C GLY A 9 -2.96 -5.04 0.85
N THR A 10 -3.31 -3.82 1.29
CA THR A 10 -2.50 -2.60 1.07
C THR A 10 -3.13 -1.32 1.64
N ASN A 11 -2.25 -0.44 2.14
CA ASN A 11 -2.52 0.89 2.69
C ASN A 11 -3.00 1.90 1.63
N HIS A 12 -4.22 1.74 1.12
CA HIS A 12 -4.74 2.60 0.07
C HIS A 12 -5.76 3.62 0.58
N LEU A 13 -5.74 4.81 -0.02
CA LEU A 13 -6.92 5.67 -0.07
C LEU A 13 -7.82 5.16 -1.19
N GLY A 14 -9.12 5.12 -0.92
CA GLY A 14 -10.10 4.75 -1.91
C GLY A 14 -11.45 5.38 -1.61
N GLU A 15 -12.32 5.43 -2.63
CA GLU A 15 -13.68 5.88 -2.44
C GLU A 15 -14.45 4.94 -1.51
N ARG A 16 -15.35 5.50 -0.69
CA ARG A 16 -16.20 4.70 0.20
C ARG A 16 -17.07 3.70 -0.56
N SER A 17 -17.58 4.09 -1.74
CA SER A 17 -18.37 3.24 -2.65
C SER A 17 -17.58 2.01 -3.11
N TYR A 18 -16.29 2.18 -3.39
CA TYR A 18 -15.38 1.10 -3.76
C TYR A 18 -15.22 0.11 -2.61
N TYR A 19 -14.94 0.57 -1.39
CA TYR A 19 -14.79 -0.33 -0.25
C TYR A 19 -16.07 -1.09 0.11
N ARG A 20 -17.27 -0.53 -0.16
CA ARG A 20 -18.52 -1.29 -0.03
C ARG A 20 -18.59 -2.47 -0.99
N LYS A 21 -18.19 -2.29 -2.26
CA LYS A 21 -18.13 -3.39 -3.25
C LYS A 21 -17.12 -4.44 -2.83
N ILE A 22 -15.94 -4.00 -2.36
CA ILE A 22 -14.92 -4.90 -1.82
C ILE A 22 -15.46 -5.69 -0.62
N ARG A 23 -16.15 -5.05 0.32
CA ARG A 23 -16.74 -5.71 1.50
C ARG A 23 -17.65 -6.88 1.11
N GLN A 24 -18.49 -6.71 0.09
CA GLN A 24 -19.38 -7.78 -0.40
C GLN A 24 -18.58 -8.98 -0.92
N ILE A 25 -17.53 -8.73 -1.72
CA ILE A 25 -16.65 -9.77 -2.23
C ILE A 25 -15.96 -10.52 -1.08
N LEU A 26 -15.59 -9.82 -0.01
CA LEU A 26 -14.89 -10.39 1.13
C LEU A 26 -15.79 -11.15 2.10
N HIS A 27 -17.11 -10.91 2.06
CA HIS A 27 -18.07 -11.58 2.94
C HIS A 27 -18.14 -13.10 2.67
N GLU A 28 -17.84 -13.51 1.44
CA GLU A 28 -17.82 -14.92 1.01
C GLU A 28 -16.54 -15.66 1.40
N CYS A 29 -15.59 -14.97 2.04
CA CYS A 29 -14.28 -15.54 2.32
C CYS A 29 -14.25 -16.30 3.64
N THR A 30 -13.58 -17.45 3.63
CA THR A 30 -13.30 -18.24 4.83
C THR A 30 -12.16 -17.62 5.65
N LEU A 31 -11.21 -16.94 4.99
CA LEU A 31 -10.09 -16.26 5.62
C LEU A 31 -9.78 -14.96 4.88
N VAL A 32 -9.54 -13.92 5.66
CA VAL A 32 -8.99 -12.64 5.20
C VAL A 32 -7.75 -12.34 6.04
N LEU A 33 -6.61 -12.16 5.39
CA LEU A 33 -5.45 -11.56 6.05
C LEU A 33 -5.50 -10.07 5.78
N HIS A 34 -5.30 -9.23 6.79
CA HIS A 34 -5.32 -7.78 6.68
C HIS A 34 -4.03 -7.20 7.27
N GLU A 35 -3.25 -6.49 6.45
CA GLU A 35 -2.11 -5.68 6.89
C GLU A 35 -2.65 -4.51 7.71
N ASN A 36 -2.50 -4.55 9.03
CA ASN A 36 -3.01 -3.45 9.86
C ASN A 36 -1.89 -2.49 10.20
N LEU A 37 -1.97 -1.31 9.59
CA LEU A 37 -1.16 -0.17 9.96
C LEU A 37 -1.88 0.65 11.02
N PRO A 38 -1.15 1.34 11.90
CA PRO A 38 -1.75 2.26 12.86
C PRO A 38 -2.69 3.23 12.15
N LEU A 39 -3.85 3.49 12.74
CA LEU A 39 -4.70 4.59 12.33
C LEU A 39 -4.13 5.86 12.94
N GLU A 40 -3.35 6.60 12.14
CA GLU A 40 -2.91 7.93 12.51
C GLU A 40 -4.10 8.89 12.48
N THR A 41 -4.18 9.78 13.47
CA THR A 41 -5.17 10.84 13.46
C THR A 41 -4.81 11.92 12.44
N ARG A 42 -5.77 12.80 12.14
CA ARG A 42 -5.52 13.93 11.25
C ARG A 42 -4.43 14.85 11.81
N ASP A 43 -4.40 15.03 13.13
CA ASP A 43 -3.47 15.93 13.80
C ASP A 43 -2.05 15.33 13.78
N ASP A 44 -1.90 14.03 14.07
CA ASP A 44 -0.61 13.31 13.94
C ASP A 44 -0.03 13.48 12.53
N LEU A 45 -0.85 13.24 11.51
CA LEU A 45 -0.44 13.39 10.10
C LEU A 45 -0.05 14.83 9.75
N GLN A 46 -0.65 15.82 10.40
CA GLN A 46 -0.38 17.23 10.13
C GLN A 46 0.94 17.68 10.79
N GLU A 47 1.22 17.22 12.01
CA GLU A 47 2.47 17.46 12.72
C GLU A 47 3.65 16.82 11.98
N ASP A 48 3.54 15.53 11.67
CA ASP A 48 4.56 14.80 10.91
C ASP A 48 4.83 15.45 9.55
N LEU A 49 3.78 15.89 8.84
CA LEU A 49 3.93 16.55 7.55
C LEU A 49 4.77 17.84 7.65
N ILE A 50 4.61 18.61 8.74
CA ILE A 50 5.40 19.83 8.97
C ILE A 50 6.88 19.47 9.15
N GLU A 51 7.17 18.44 9.95
CA GLU A 51 8.53 17.96 10.19
C GLU A 51 9.18 17.48 8.90
N TYR A 52 8.51 16.60 8.14
CA TYR A 52 9.04 16.08 6.88
C TYR A 52 9.28 17.18 5.86
N ARG A 53 8.37 18.17 5.74
CA ARG A 53 8.58 19.33 4.84
C ARG A 53 9.82 20.13 5.22
N ALA A 54 10.09 20.30 6.52
CA ALA A 54 11.30 20.98 6.98
C ALA A 54 12.58 20.19 6.64
N SER A 55 12.56 18.87 6.84
CA SER A 55 13.68 17.96 6.54
C SER A 55 14.03 17.95 5.03
N MET A 56 13.03 18.00 4.14
CA MET A 56 13.23 18.02 2.67
C MET A 56 14.18 19.12 2.14
N SER A 57 14.38 20.20 2.90
CA SER A 57 15.24 21.33 2.50
C SER A 57 16.53 21.44 3.30
N LYS A 58 16.63 20.74 4.44
CA LYS A 58 17.74 20.90 5.40
C LYS A 58 18.62 19.65 5.50
N SER A 59 18.11 18.50 5.08
CA SER A 59 18.76 17.20 5.26
C SER A 59 19.57 16.76 4.04
N PRO A 60 20.52 15.81 4.21
CA PRO A 60 21.21 15.16 3.10
C PRO A 60 20.23 14.53 2.09
N LEU A 61 20.63 14.44 0.82
CA LEU A 61 19.73 14.08 -0.29
C LEU A 61 18.92 12.78 -0.06
N THR A 62 19.52 11.74 0.53
CA THR A 62 18.81 10.48 0.81
C THR A 62 17.72 10.67 1.87
N GLU A 63 17.99 11.43 2.92
CA GLU A 63 17.01 11.74 3.97
C GLU A 63 15.94 12.68 3.42
N ALA A 64 16.33 13.73 2.69
CA ALA A 64 15.38 14.63 2.03
C ALA A 64 14.45 13.89 1.06
N PHE A 65 14.96 12.87 0.35
CA PHE A 65 14.17 11.99 -0.51
C PHE A 65 13.15 11.16 0.28
N LEU A 66 13.57 10.53 1.39
CA LEU A 66 12.67 9.77 2.27
C LEU A 66 11.57 10.67 2.84
N SER A 67 11.95 11.83 3.37
CA SER A 67 11.03 12.85 3.87
C SER A 67 10.05 13.33 2.80
N ALA A 68 10.50 13.47 1.54
CA ALA A 68 9.64 13.84 0.44
C ALA A 68 8.55 12.80 0.16
N ILE A 69 8.91 11.51 0.13
CA ILE A 69 7.94 10.43 -0.06
C ILE A 69 6.91 10.43 1.06
N SER A 70 7.35 10.50 2.33
CA SER A 70 6.45 10.54 3.49
C SER A 70 5.52 11.75 3.43
N ALA A 71 6.06 12.95 3.20
CA ALA A 71 5.30 14.19 3.08
C ALA A 71 4.24 14.11 1.97
N TYR A 72 4.59 13.54 0.81
CA TYR A 72 3.64 13.38 -0.30
C TYR A 72 2.42 12.52 0.09
N PHE A 73 2.65 11.34 0.67
CA PHE A 73 1.56 10.44 1.04
C PHE A 73 0.72 11.00 2.20
N MET A 74 1.35 11.67 3.18
CA MET A 74 0.62 12.35 4.26
C MET A 74 -0.23 13.51 3.74
N ALA A 75 0.34 14.38 2.88
CA ALA A 75 -0.39 15.50 2.30
C ALA A 75 -1.57 15.04 1.44
N THR A 76 -1.40 14.00 0.64
CA THR A 76 -2.50 13.44 -0.18
C THR A 76 -3.58 12.77 0.68
N ASN A 77 -3.20 12.06 1.75
CA ASN A 77 -4.15 11.54 2.75
C ASN A 77 -5.00 12.66 3.35
N LEU A 78 -4.36 13.73 3.81
CA LEU A 78 -5.04 14.89 4.40
C LEU A 78 -5.94 15.60 3.37
N TYR A 79 -5.46 15.75 2.14
CA TYR A 79 -6.18 16.41 1.06
C TYR A 79 -7.47 15.67 0.68
N PHE A 80 -7.39 14.35 0.49
CA PHE A 80 -8.53 13.54 0.05
C PHE A 80 -9.40 13.01 1.20
N SER A 81 -9.04 13.23 2.47
CA SER A 81 -9.73 12.71 3.66
C SER A 81 -11.26 12.90 3.70
N ASN A 82 -11.77 13.95 3.07
CA ASN A 82 -13.22 14.21 2.99
C ASN A 82 -13.95 13.37 1.92
N THR A 83 -13.23 12.90 0.89
CA THR A 83 -13.79 12.23 -0.28
C THR A 83 -13.37 10.76 -0.39
N MET A 84 -12.26 10.40 0.25
CA MET A 84 -11.68 9.06 0.27
C MET A 84 -11.49 8.60 1.71
N THR A 85 -11.38 7.30 1.92
CA THR A 85 -11.09 6.70 3.22
C THR A 85 -9.88 5.78 3.09
N ARG A 86 -9.12 5.62 4.17
CA ARG A 86 -8.08 4.59 4.25
C ARG A 86 -8.74 3.21 4.30
N GLU A 87 -8.09 2.22 3.69
CA GLU A 87 -8.56 0.83 3.70
C GLU A 87 -8.74 0.28 5.12
N SER A 88 -7.76 0.52 6.01
CA SER A 88 -7.80 0.10 7.42
C SER A 88 -9.00 0.68 8.19
N ALA A 89 -9.35 1.94 7.94
CA ALA A 89 -10.53 2.57 8.52
C ALA A 89 -11.83 2.00 7.92
N ALA A 90 -11.84 1.65 6.63
CA ALA A 90 -13.01 1.11 5.96
C ALA A 90 -13.40 -0.30 6.43
N PHE A 91 -12.46 -1.04 7.03
CA PHE A 91 -12.66 -2.42 7.49
C PHE A 91 -12.42 -2.65 8.99
N GLN A 92 -12.29 -1.57 9.77
CA GLN A 92 -11.93 -1.64 11.19
C GLN A 92 -12.85 -2.57 12.01
N ASN A 93 -14.17 -2.52 11.74
CA ASN A 93 -15.16 -3.34 12.45
C ASN A 93 -15.13 -4.81 11.99
N GLU A 94 -14.80 -5.08 10.74
CA GLU A 94 -14.70 -6.44 10.22
C GLU A 94 -13.47 -7.17 10.76
N ILE A 95 -12.37 -6.45 10.97
CA ILE A 95 -11.14 -6.99 11.59
C ILE A 95 -11.41 -7.48 13.02
N SER A 96 -12.28 -6.80 13.78
CA SER A 96 -12.57 -7.17 15.18
C SER A 96 -13.62 -8.29 15.34
N HIS A 97 -14.48 -8.51 14.35
CA HIS A 97 -15.65 -9.38 14.48
C HIS A 97 -15.67 -10.63 13.59
N ARG A 98 -14.72 -10.78 12.65
CA ARG A 98 -14.62 -11.95 11.77
C ARG A 98 -13.30 -12.68 11.98
N SER A 99 -13.15 -13.89 11.43
CA SER A 99 -11.89 -14.65 11.36
C SER A 99 -10.84 -13.98 10.44
N TRP A 100 -10.76 -12.64 10.49
CA TRP A 100 -9.78 -11.85 9.78
C TRP A 100 -8.52 -11.85 10.63
N LEU A 101 -7.43 -12.38 10.06
CA LEU A 101 -6.14 -12.38 10.74
C LEU A 101 -5.48 -11.03 10.50
N ARG A 102 -5.33 -10.27 11.59
CA ARG A 102 -4.54 -9.05 11.62
C ARG A 102 -3.06 -9.41 11.52
N ILE A 103 -2.38 -8.84 10.54
CA ILE A 103 -0.94 -8.99 10.40
C ILE A 103 -0.33 -7.61 10.66
N THR A 104 0.39 -7.52 11.76
CA THR A 104 1.24 -6.37 12.05
C THR A 104 2.51 -6.52 11.23
N SER A 105 2.94 -5.45 10.56
CA SER A 105 4.20 -5.44 9.83
C SER A 105 5.36 -5.78 10.77
N ILE A 106 6.47 -6.24 10.19
CA ILE A 106 7.75 -6.51 10.85
C ILE A 106 8.16 -5.31 11.72
N ALA A 107 8.99 -5.55 12.75
CA ALA A 107 9.58 -4.52 13.58
C ALA A 107 10.10 -3.35 12.73
N TRP A 108 9.64 -2.14 13.06
CA TRP A 108 9.88 -0.90 12.31
C TRP A 108 11.37 -0.64 12.03
N GLU A 109 12.24 -1.04 12.95
CA GLU A 109 13.70 -0.85 12.88
C GLU A 109 14.37 -1.57 11.69
N ASP A 110 13.94 -2.81 11.38
CA ASP A 110 14.48 -3.55 10.23
C ASP A 110 14.00 -2.93 8.90
N SER A 111 12.80 -2.34 8.91
CA SER A 111 12.20 -1.67 7.75
C SER A 111 12.92 -0.35 7.44
N GLU A 112 13.29 0.42 8.47
CA GLU A 112 14.02 1.69 8.34
C GLU A 112 15.43 1.47 7.78
N ARG A 113 16.15 0.46 8.29
CA ARG A 113 17.48 0.12 7.77
C ARG A 113 17.42 -0.29 6.29
N HIS A 114 16.46 -1.11 5.93
CA HIS A 114 16.23 -1.53 4.54
C HIS A 114 15.93 -0.34 3.64
N LEU A 115 15.05 0.56 4.10
CA LEU A 115 14.70 1.80 3.42
C LEU A 115 15.94 2.63 3.11
N ILE A 116 16.76 2.91 4.14
CA ILE A 116 17.97 3.72 4.00
C ILE A 116 18.95 3.05 3.02
N GLU A 117 19.16 1.74 3.15
CA GLU A 117 20.05 0.99 2.26
C GLU A 117 19.59 1.07 0.81
N LYS A 118 18.32 0.77 0.52
CA LYS A 118 17.79 0.80 -0.85
C LYS A 118 17.73 2.21 -1.43
N CYS A 119 17.37 3.19 -0.61
CA CYS A 119 17.43 4.58 -1.03
C CYS A 119 18.87 5.00 -1.31
N SER A 120 19.85 4.55 -0.55
CA SER A 120 21.27 4.88 -0.81
C SER A 120 21.73 4.40 -2.19
N GLN A 121 21.19 3.27 -2.67
CA GLN A 121 21.49 2.65 -3.98
C GLN A 121 20.86 3.39 -5.17
N LEU A 122 19.87 4.26 -4.95
CA LEU A 122 19.31 5.10 -6.02
C LEU A 122 20.32 6.14 -6.52
N SER A 123 20.28 6.41 -7.83
CA SER A 123 21.07 7.47 -8.43
C SER A 123 20.70 8.84 -7.85
N ARG A 124 21.69 9.74 -7.81
CA ARG A 124 21.50 11.13 -7.37
C ARG A 124 20.41 11.83 -8.20
N ASP A 125 20.40 11.59 -9.50
CA ASP A 125 19.46 12.21 -10.45
C ASP A 125 18.03 11.76 -10.15
N ARG A 126 17.80 10.46 -9.92
CA ARG A 126 16.47 9.94 -9.59
C ARG A 126 15.96 10.47 -8.25
N LYS A 127 16.82 10.56 -7.23
CA LYS A 127 16.46 11.18 -5.95
C LYS A 127 16.04 12.64 -6.13
N THR A 128 16.80 13.37 -6.93
CA THR A 128 16.55 14.80 -7.22
C THR A 128 15.24 14.98 -7.98
N GLU A 129 14.99 14.13 -8.98
CA GLU A 129 13.75 14.12 -9.76
C GLU A 129 12.54 13.90 -8.87
N VAL A 130 12.58 12.87 -8.01
CA VAL A 130 11.48 12.57 -7.06
C VAL A 130 11.29 13.71 -6.05
N LEU A 131 12.37 14.24 -5.49
CA LEU A 131 12.30 15.37 -4.55
C LEU A 131 11.64 16.60 -5.20
N ASN A 132 12.01 16.93 -6.43
CA ASN A 132 11.45 18.07 -7.16
C ASN A 132 9.98 17.83 -7.52
N TYR A 133 9.64 16.63 -7.98
CA TYR A 133 8.26 16.23 -8.25
C TYR A 133 7.38 16.41 -7.01
N VAL A 134 7.83 15.90 -5.86
CA VAL A 134 7.08 16.04 -4.59
C VAL A 134 6.93 17.51 -4.19
N LYS A 135 7.99 18.32 -4.27
CA LYS A 135 7.90 19.75 -3.92
C LYS A 135 6.81 20.46 -4.72
N GLN A 136 6.77 20.23 -6.04
CA GLN A 136 5.74 20.78 -6.92
C GLN A 136 4.35 20.26 -6.56
N ALA A 137 4.20 18.95 -6.33
CA ALA A 137 2.92 18.37 -5.95
C ALA A 137 2.39 18.95 -4.63
N LEU A 138 3.25 19.14 -3.62
CA LEU A 138 2.87 19.73 -2.34
C LEU A 138 2.40 21.18 -2.49
N GLU A 139 3.03 21.98 -3.37
CA GLU A 139 2.56 23.34 -3.66
C GLU A 139 1.16 23.34 -4.31
N VAL A 140 0.90 22.41 -5.23
CA VAL A 140 -0.42 22.27 -5.89
C VAL A 140 -1.49 21.82 -4.89
N ILE A 141 -1.16 20.87 -4.00
CA ILE A 141 -2.04 20.41 -2.90
C ILE A 141 -2.39 21.57 -1.96
N GLU A 142 -1.40 22.36 -1.57
CA GLU A 142 -1.57 23.52 -0.70
C GLU A 142 -2.50 24.57 -1.32
N LYS A 143 -2.33 24.82 -2.63
CA LYS A 143 -3.21 25.71 -3.42
C LYS A 143 -4.61 25.13 -3.68
N ARG A 144 -4.89 23.91 -3.21
CA ARG A 144 -6.15 23.18 -3.47
C ARG A 144 -6.44 22.94 -4.95
N LEU A 145 -5.39 22.84 -5.76
CA LEU A 145 -5.50 22.60 -7.21
C LEU A 145 -5.25 21.13 -7.58
N TYR A 146 -4.93 20.28 -6.59
CA TYR A 146 -4.57 18.89 -6.84
C TYR A 146 -5.78 18.03 -7.21
N THR A 147 -5.63 17.25 -8.26
CA THR A 147 -6.70 16.46 -8.88
C THR A 147 -6.50 14.96 -8.62
N ARG A 148 -7.56 14.19 -8.88
CA ARG A 148 -7.50 12.72 -8.84
C ARG A 148 -6.62 12.15 -9.95
N GLU A 149 -6.56 12.84 -11.09
CA GLU A 149 -5.71 12.46 -12.22
C GLU A 149 -4.24 12.63 -11.86
N GLU A 150 -3.86 13.75 -11.23
CA GLU A 150 -2.50 13.93 -10.72
C GLU A 150 -2.14 12.88 -9.67
N TYR A 151 -3.06 12.53 -8.77
CA TYR A 151 -2.86 11.42 -7.82
C TYR A 151 -2.59 10.08 -8.52
N ALA A 152 -3.30 9.77 -9.61
CA ALA A 152 -3.08 8.55 -10.38
C ALA A 152 -1.74 8.58 -11.14
N HIS A 153 -1.39 9.72 -11.73
CA HIS A 153 -0.09 9.91 -12.38
C HIS A 153 1.07 9.78 -11.40
N ALA A 154 0.92 10.31 -10.19
CA ALA A 154 1.90 10.13 -9.12
C ALA A 154 2.11 8.66 -8.78
N PHE A 155 1.02 7.88 -8.69
CA PHE A 155 1.11 6.44 -8.46
C PHE A 155 1.94 5.76 -9.56
N VAL A 156 1.71 6.10 -10.82
CA VAL A 156 2.53 5.59 -11.93
C VAL A 156 3.98 6.05 -11.79
N PHE A 157 4.22 7.32 -11.50
CA PHE A 157 5.57 7.89 -11.34
C PHE A 157 6.40 7.19 -10.26
N PHE A 158 5.78 6.87 -9.11
CA PHE A 158 6.45 6.17 -8.02
C PHE A 158 6.63 4.67 -8.27
N TRP A 159 5.71 4.01 -8.99
CA TRP A 159 5.65 2.54 -9.04
C TRP A 159 5.98 1.92 -10.41
N ALA A 160 6.13 2.71 -11.47
CA ALA A 160 6.46 2.20 -12.81
C ALA A 160 7.91 1.68 -12.90
N ASP A 161 8.83 2.34 -12.20
CA ASP A 161 10.25 2.00 -12.19
C ASP A 161 10.59 0.90 -11.18
N GLU A 162 11.37 -0.09 -11.61
CA GLU A 162 11.85 -1.18 -10.76
C GLU A 162 12.73 -0.67 -9.61
N SER A 163 13.53 0.36 -9.84
CA SER A 163 14.41 0.93 -8.81
C SER A 163 13.59 1.48 -7.64
N MET A 164 12.52 2.21 -7.94
CA MET A 164 11.59 2.72 -6.93
C MET A 164 10.80 1.59 -6.25
N ARG A 165 10.29 0.60 -7.01
CA ARG A 165 9.61 -0.56 -6.41
C ARG A 165 10.51 -1.29 -5.40
N SER A 166 11.79 -1.44 -5.71
CA SER A 166 12.74 -2.18 -4.88
C SER A 166 12.99 -1.54 -3.51
N ILE A 167 12.75 -0.24 -3.35
CA ILE A 167 12.86 0.46 -2.06
C ILE A 167 11.80 -0.02 -1.09
N PHE A 168 10.58 -0.19 -1.58
CA PHE A 168 9.44 -0.56 -0.74
C PHE A 168 9.26 -2.07 -0.62
N ASP A 169 10.01 -2.83 -1.42
CA ASP A 169 9.91 -4.28 -1.45
C ASP A 169 10.24 -4.97 -0.12
N GLY A 170 11.14 -4.41 0.70
CA GLY A 170 11.48 -4.93 2.04
C GLY A 170 10.79 -4.25 3.22
N ILE A 171 9.91 -3.27 2.96
CA ILE A 171 8.97 -2.72 3.96
C ILE A 171 7.61 -3.41 3.81
N LEU A 172 7.24 -3.66 2.55
CA LEU A 172 6.05 -4.39 2.12
C LEU A 172 6.25 -5.91 2.19
N THR A 173 7.33 -6.39 2.83
CA THR A 173 7.62 -7.81 3.03
C THR A 173 6.62 -8.41 3.99
N ASN A 174 5.52 -8.76 3.35
CA ASN A 174 4.52 -9.76 3.60
C ASN A 174 5.09 -11.15 3.93
N ASN A 175 6.31 -11.30 4.46
CA ASN A 175 6.81 -12.60 4.91
C ASN A 175 5.84 -13.21 5.93
N ALA A 176 5.29 -12.41 6.85
CA ALA A 176 4.25 -12.87 7.78
C ALA A 176 2.94 -13.26 7.07
N CYS A 177 2.42 -12.42 6.17
CA CYS A 177 1.24 -12.73 5.35
C CYS A 177 1.43 -14.00 4.51
N MET A 178 2.58 -14.14 3.90
CA MET A 178 2.97 -15.26 3.05
C MET A 178 3.18 -16.53 3.87
N GLN A 179 3.79 -16.45 5.05
CA GLN A 179 3.95 -17.57 5.97
C GLN A 179 2.59 -18.05 6.48
N ILE A 180 1.73 -17.14 6.93
CA ILE A 180 0.37 -17.49 7.39
C ILE A 180 -0.46 -18.08 6.25
N LEU A 181 -0.35 -17.51 5.05
CA LEU A 181 -0.96 -18.07 3.84
C LEU A 181 -0.41 -19.47 3.56
N ASN A 182 0.91 -19.66 3.58
CA ASN A 182 1.55 -20.96 3.33
C ASN A 182 1.09 -22.02 4.34
N ILE A 183 1.04 -21.70 5.63
CA ILE A 183 0.52 -22.59 6.69
C ILE A 183 -0.93 -22.99 6.40
N HIS A 184 -1.77 -22.05 5.94
CA HIS A 184 -3.15 -22.36 5.57
C HIS A 184 -3.25 -23.20 4.30
N LEU A 185 -2.39 -22.96 3.31
CA LEU A 185 -2.34 -23.73 2.07
C LEU A 185 -1.85 -25.16 2.28
N GLU A 186 -0.85 -25.37 3.13
CA GLU A 186 -0.33 -26.70 3.47
C GLU A 186 -1.37 -27.59 4.17
N LYS A 187 -2.29 -26.98 4.93
CA LYS A 187 -3.40 -27.66 5.60
C LYS A 187 -4.59 -27.95 4.66
N GLN A 188 -4.56 -27.51 3.41
CA GLN A 188 -5.69 -27.58 2.47
C GLN A 188 -5.26 -28.26 1.16
N THR A 189 -5.74 -29.49 0.93
CA THR A 189 -5.41 -30.28 -0.27
C THR A 189 -6.28 -29.96 -1.49
N ARG A 190 -7.38 -29.21 -1.34
CA ARG A 190 -8.30 -28.81 -2.44
C ARG A 190 -8.99 -27.48 -2.14
N GLY A 191 -8.94 -26.51 -3.05
CA GLY A 191 -9.64 -25.23 -2.89
C GLY A 191 -9.40 -24.20 -4.00
N CYS A 192 -10.25 -23.18 -4.07
CA CYS A 192 -10.08 -22.03 -4.95
C CYS A 192 -9.62 -20.83 -4.10
N ILE A 193 -8.47 -20.26 -4.42
CA ILE A 193 -7.98 -19.06 -3.73
C ILE A 193 -8.39 -17.84 -4.57
N GLY A 194 -9.11 -16.89 -3.99
CA GLY A 194 -9.27 -15.56 -4.59
C GLY A 194 -8.25 -14.64 -3.93
N ILE A 195 -7.52 -13.78 -4.63
CA ILE A 195 -6.45 -13.03 -3.94
C ILE A 195 -6.59 -11.55 -4.30
N LYS A 196 -6.68 -10.67 -3.30
CA LYS A 196 -6.72 -9.22 -3.51
C LYS A 196 -5.53 -8.55 -2.81
N PHE A 197 -4.40 -8.52 -3.49
CA PHE A 197 -3.31 -7.62 -3.11
C PHE A 197 -3.29 -6.37 -3.97
N GLY A 198 -2.61 -5.32 -3.49
CA GLY A 198 -2.02 -4.33 -4.38
C GLY A 198 -1.10 -4.97 -5.42
N ALA A 199 -0.95 -4.34 -6.58
CA ALA A 199 -0.24 -4.89 -7.74
C ALA A 199 1.18 -5.42 -7.41
N ALA A 200 1.87 -4.80 -6.45
CA ALA A 200 3.20 -5.19 -6.01
C ALA A 200 3.25 -6.63 -5.46
N HIS A 201 2.29 -7.05 -4.61
CA HIS A 201 2.39 -8.36 -3.96
C HIS A 201 1.90 -9.52 -4.84
N ILE A 202 1.00 -9.28 -5.81
CA ILE A 202 0.54 -10.31 -6.76
C ILE A 202 1.73 -10.88 -7.54
N SER A 203 2.64 -10.02 -7.99
CA SER A 203 3.81 -10.42 -8.78
C SER A 203 4.66 -11.47 -8.05
N LYS A 204 4.91 -11.27 -6.76
CA LYS A 204 5.73 -12.16 -5.91
C LYS A 204 5.01 -13.45 -5.54
N LEU A 205 3.72 -13.35 -5.23
CA LEU A 205 2.93 -14.52 -4.81
C LEU A 205 2.58 -15.44 -5.98
N ARG A 206 2.37 -14.89 -7.18
CA ARG A 206 1.97 -15.66 -8.36
C ARG A 206 2.92 -16.82 -8.63
N ASN A 207 4.23 -16.55 -8.66
CA ASN A 207 5.24 -17.58 -8.90
C ASN A 207 5.20 -18.69 -7.84
N SER A 208 4.99 -18.33 -6.57
CA SER A 208 4.89 -19.30 -5.46
C SER A 208 3.63 -20.17 -5.55
N LEU A 209 2.49 -19.59 -5.95
CA LEU A 209 1.24 -20.33 -6.16
C LEU A 209 1.32 -21.27 -7.37
N GLU A 210 1.87 -20.78 -8.48
CA GLU A 210 2.05 -21.58 -9.69
C GLU A 210 3.00 -22.76 -9.44
N ALA A 211 4.09 -22.56 -8.67
CA ALA A 211 4.98 -23.63 -8.23
C ALA A 211 4.29 -24.70 -7.36
N LYS A 212 3.20 -24.34 -6.66
CA LYS A 212 2.36 -25.26 -5.87
C LYS A 212 1.21 -25.88 -6.67
N GLY A 213 1.17 -25.67 -7.99
CA GLY A 213 0.18 -26.25 -8.89
C GLY A 213 -1.14 -25.46 -9.01
N PHE A 214 -1.21 -24.25 -8.46
CA PHE A 214 -2.38 -23.39 -8.68
C PHE A 214 -2.31 -22.76 -10.08
N VAL A 215 -3.44 -22.75 -10.78
CA VAL A 215 -3.57 -22.11 -12.10
C VAL A 215 -4.41 -20.86 -11.98
N HIS A 216 -3.88 -19.74 -12.48
CA HIS A 216 -4.66 -18.50 -12.58
C HIS A 216 -5.85 -18.68 -13.54
N ARG A 217 -7.07 -18.68 -12.99
CA ARG A 217 -8.31 -18.87 -13.76
C ARG A 217 -8.89 -17.57 -14.31
N LYS A 218 -8.93 -16.51 -13.48
CA LYS A 218 -9.46 -15.21 -13.85
C LYS A 218 -8.88 -14.12 -12.97
N SER A 219 -8.61 -12.96 -13.57
CA SER A 219 -8.38 -11.71 -12.87
C SER A 219 -9.64 -10.87 -13.00
N ILE A 220 -10.30 -10.56 -11.89
CA ILE A 220 -11.32 -9.52 -11.91
C ILE A 220 -10.57 -8.21 -11.74
N LYS A 221 -10.47 -7.44 -12.83
CA LYS A 221 -9.89 -6.11 -12.75
C LYS A 221 -10.83 -5.27 -11.87
N LEU A 222 -10.43 -5.05 -10.63
CA LEU A 222 -11.00 -4.00 -9.80
C LEU A 222 -10.43 -2.68 -10.34
N CYS A 223 -10.91 -2.25 -11.51
CA CYS A 223 -10.52 -0.98 -12.09
C CYS A 223 -10.97 0.14 -11.15
N CYS A 224 -10.03 0.83 -10.52
CA CYS A 224 -10.17 2.25 -10.25
C CYS A 224 -9.82 3.01 -11.53
N VAL A 225 -10.70 2.97 -12.53
CA VAL A 225 -10.80 4.03 -13.53
C VAL A 225 -12.26 4.09 -13.97
N ALA A 226 -12.95 5.15 -13.57
CA ALA A 226 -14.19 5.58 -14.19
C ALA A 226 -14.03 7.08 -14.47
N TYR A 227 -14.02 7.46 -15.75
CA TYR A 227 -14.16 8.84 -16.19
C TYR A 227 -15.63 9.07 -16.57
N SER A 228 -16.14 10.23 -16.17
CA SER A 228 -17.20 10.97 -16.86
C SER A 228 -16.74 12.40 -17.00
#